data_AF-A0A537AHX9-F1
#
_entry.id   AF-A0A537AHX9-F1
#
_cell.length_a   1.000
_cell.length_b   1.000
_cell.length_c   1.000
_cell.angle_alpha   90.00
_cell.angle_beta   90.00
_cell.angle_gamma   90.00
#
_symmetry.space_group_name_H-M   'P 1'
#
loop_
_entity.id
_entity.type
_entity.pdbx_description
1 polymer ?
#
loop_
_entity_poly.entity_id
_entity_poly.type
_entity_poly.pdbx_seq_one_letter_code
_entity_poly.pdbx_strand_id
1 'polypeptide(L)' 'MEQRVHFSSAGLQLAGILHLPADMKSGERRPAFMVLHGFGSNKDSTTSRTVAELFAALGYVALRFDM' A
#
# COMPACT_ATOMS: atom_id res chain seq x y z
N MET A 1 7.17 -2.30 7.14
CA MET A 1 8.10 -1.33 6.47
C MET A 1 7.38 -0.70 5.29
N GLU A 2 7.63 0.58 5.01
CA GLU A 2 7.05 1.27 3.84
C GLU A 2 8.05 1.38 2.69
N GLN A 3 7.60 1.16 1.47
CA GLN A 3 8.36 1.38 0.24
C GLN A 3 7.55 2.27 -0.71
N ARG A 4 8.17 3.35 -1.19
CA ARG A 4 7.57 4.19 -2.24
C ARG A 4 7.69 3.46 -3.58
N VAL A 5 6.58 3.37 -4.30
CA VAL A 5 6.51 2.70 -5.59
C VAL A 5 5.86 3.61 -6.61
N HIS A 6 6.25 3.44 -7.88
CA HIS A 6 5.55 4.03 -9.00
C HIS A 6 5.21 2.91 -9.99
N PHE A 7 4.00 2.90 -10.52
CA PHE A 7 3.57 1.93 -11.52
C PHE A 7 2.70 2.57 -12.59
N SER A 8 2.76 2.03 -13.81
CA SER A 8 1.99 2.55 -14.94
C SER A 8 0.57 1.98 -14.92
N SER A 9 -0.43 2.82 -15.11
CA SER A 9 -1.83 2.42 -15.27
C SER A 9 -2.51 3.34 -16.27
N ALA A 10 -3.10 2.77 -17.33
CA ALA A 10 -3.79 3.52 -18.39
C ALA A 10 -2.98 4.71 -18.97
N GLY A 11 -1.66 4.56 -19.12
CA GLY A 11 -0.77 5.62 -19.63
C GLY A 11 -0.37 6.68 -18.60
N LEU A 12 -0.87 6.60 -17.37
CA LEU A 12 -0.46 7.46 -16.25
C LEU A 12 0.57 6.74 -15.37
N GLN A 13 1.41 7.52 -14.70
CA GLN A 13 2.35 7.03 -13.69
C GLN A 13 1.76 7.30 -12.31
N LEU A 14 1.26 6.25 -11.65
CA LEU A 14 0.65 6.37 -10.33
C LEU A 14 1.70 6.23 -9.22
N ALA A 15 1.53 7.02 -8.15
CA ALA A 15 2.38 6.98 -6.97
C ALA A 15 1.72 6.14 -5.87
N GLY A 16 2.46 5.22 -5.28
CA GLY A 16 1.99 4.33 -4.22
C GLY A 16 2.97 4.16 -3.09
N ILE A 17 2.46 3.61 -1.98
CA ILE A 17 3.24 3.17 -0.83
C ILE A 17 2.86 1.72 -0.53
N LEU A 18 3.85 0.85 -0.64
CA LEU A 18 3.76 -0.57 -0.34
C LEU A 18 4.18 -0.82 1.10
N HIS A 19 3.32 -1.49 1.84
CA HIS A 19 3.54 -1.91 3.22
C HIS A 19 3.87 -3.39 3.23
N LEU A 20 5.05 -3.72 3.75
CA LEU A 20 5.51 -5.10 3.94
C LEU A 20 5.50 -5.45 5.44
N PRO A 21 5.01 -6.64 5.82
CA PRO A 21 5.22 -7.20 7.16
C PRO A 21 6.70 -7.21 7.53
N ALA A 22 7.01 -7.00 8.81
CA ALA A 22 8.40 -6.88 9.27
C ALA A 22 9.21 -8.19 9.14
N ASP A 23 8.52 -9.33 9.15
CA ASP A 23 9.09 -10.68 9.08
C ASP A 23 9.12 -11.26 7.65
N MET A 24 8.66 -10.49 6.66
CA MET A 24 8.55 -10.96 5.27
C MET A 24 9.93 -11.22 4.67
N LYS A 25 10.11 -12.41 4.10
CA LYS A 25 11.36 -12.82 3.45
C LYS A 25 11.38 -12.46 1.96
N SER A 26 12.59 -12.28 1.42
CA SER A 26 12.76 -12.07 -0.02
C SER A 26 12.20 -13.25 -0.82
N GLY A 27 11.38 -12.95 -1.84
CA GLY A 27 10.72 -13.95 -2.68
C GLY A 27 9.50 -14.64 -2.06
N GLU A 28 9.16 -14.36 -0.79
CA GLU A 28 7.96 -14.88 -0.16
C GLU A 28 6.68 -14.29 -0.77
N ARG A 29 5.66 -15.12 -0.98
CA ARG A 29 4.33 -14.66 -1.40
C ARG A 29 3.41 -14.56 -0.19
N ARG A 30 2.73 -13.42 -0.04
CA ARG A 30 1.74 -13.13 0.99
C ARG A 30 0.45 -12.62 0.33
N PRO A 31 -0.74 -12.88 0.91
CA PRO A 31 -1.96 -12.20 0.49
C PRO A 31 -1.81 -10.68 0.66
N ALA A 32 -2.48 -9.92 -0.20
CA ALA A 32 -2.37 -8.47 -0.24
C ALA A 32 -3.72 -7.76 -0.24
N PHE A 33 -3.77 -6.59 0.39
CA PHE A 33 -4.91 -5.67 0.35
C PHE A 33 -4.56 -4.40 -0.42
N MET A 34 -5.54 -3.89 -1.19
CA MET A 34 -5.49 -2.53 -1.73
C MET A 34 -6.29 -1.61 -0.80
N VAL A 35 -5.65 -0.56 -0.31
CA VAL A 35 -6.26 0.45 0.56
C VAL A 35 -6.51 1.69 -0.27
N LEU A 36 -7.78 1.90 -0.62
CA LEU A 36 -8.22 2.97 -1.51
C LEU A 36 -8.76 4.14 -0.71
N HIS A 37 -8.36 5.35 -1.09
CA HIS A 37 -8.90 6.57 -0.51
C HIS A 37 -10.20 6.99 -1.21
N GLY A 38 -11.05 7.76 -0.52
CA GLY A 38 -12.23 8.37 -1.13
C GLY A 38 -11.89 9.58 -2.01
N PHE A 39 -12.92 10.15 -2.65
CA PHE A 39 -12.81 11.39 -3.41
C PHE A 39 -12.32 12.56 -2.54
N GLY A 40 -11.42 13.40 -3.06
CA GLY A 40 -10.85 14.54 -2.34
C GLY A 40 -9.77 14.19 -1.30
N SER A 41 -9.41 12.91 -1.20
CA SER A 41 -8.35 12.41 -0.32
C SER A 41 -7.15 11.92 -1.14
N ASN A 42 -6.17 11.29 -0.49
CA ASN A 42 -4.99 10.73 -1.12
C ASN A 42 -4.44 9.54 -0.30
N LYS A 43 -3.40 8.89 -0.82
CA LYS A 43 -2.72 7.75 -0.17
C LYS A 43 -2.19 8.09 1.22
N ASP A 44 -1.87 9.35 1.52
CA ASP A 44 -1.27 9.80 2.78
C ASP A 44 -2.30 10.24 3.83
N SER A 45 -3.61 10.09 3.55
CA SER A 45 -4.64 10.31 4.55
C SER A 45 -4.44 9.44 5.79
N THR A 46 -4.80 9.95 6.96
CA THR A 46 -4.69 9.22 8.22
C THR A 46 -5.38 7.85 8.15
N THR A 47 -6.58 7.79 7.60
CA THR A 47 -7.32 6.53 7.46
C THR A 47 -6.60 5.54 6.56
N SER A 48 -6.16 5.96 5.37
CA SER A 48 -5.45 5.07 4.44
C SER A 48 -4.15 4.54 5.05
N ARG A 49 -3.43 5.39 5.77
CA ARG A 49 -2.19 5.02 6.45
C ARG A 49 -2.45 4.04 7.60
N THR A 50 -3.35 4.35 8.51
CA THR A 50 -3.66 3.51 9.68
C THR A 50 -4.13 2.12 9.27
N VAL A 51 -4.98 2.02 8.23
CA VAL A 51 -5.47 0.72 7.73
C VAL A 51 -4.35 -0.09 7.09
N ALA A 52 -3.47 0.53 6.29
CA ALA A 52 -2.34 -0.17 5.68
C ALA A 52 -1.34 -0.67 6.73
N GLU A 53 -1.05 0.15 7.75
CA GLU A 53 -0.20 -0.22 8.88
C GLU A 53 -0.80 -1.39 9.68
N LEU A 54 -2.12 -1.39 9.92
CA LEU A 54 -2.83 -2.49 10.57
C LEU A 54 -2.69 -3.80 9.78
N PHE A 55 -2.93 -3.77 8.47
CA PHE A 55 -2.80 -4.98 7.64
C PHE A 55 -1.37 -5.52 7.63
N ALA A 56 -0.37 -4.64 7.57
CA ALA A 56 1.04 -5.05 7.65
C ALA A 56 1.39 -5.67 9.01
N ALA A 57 0.87 -5.11 10.10
CA ALA A 57 1.03 -5.67 11.44
C ALA A 57 0.36 -7.04 11.60
N LEU A 58 -0.71 -7.31 10.85
CA LEU A 58 -1.39 -8.60 10.79
C LEU A 58 -0.74 -9.61 9.81
N GLY A 59 0.38 -9.26 9.17
CA GLY A 59 1.13 -10.15 8.29
C GLY A 59 0.72 -10.11 6.81
N TYR A 60 -0.14 -9.17 6.43
CA TYR A 60 -0.52 -8.96 5.03
C TYR A 60 0.36 -7.92 4.35
N VAL A 61 0.49 -8.02 3.03
CA VAL A 61 0.99 -6.90 2.23
C VAL A 61 -0.14 -5.90 2.04
N ALA A 62 0.13 -4.60 2.08
CA ALA A 62 -0.87 -3.58 1.77
C ALA A 62 -0.34 -2.52 0.81
N LEU A 63 -1.14 -2.15 -0.19
CA LEU A 63 -0.80 -1.08 -1.14
C LEU A 63 -1.82 0.05 -1.01
N ARG A 64 -1.33 1.27 -0.73
CA ARG A 64 -2.10 2.52 -0.85
C ARG A 64 -1.51 3.37 -1.98
N PHE A 65 -2.32 3.93 -2.86
CA PHE A 65 -1.85 4.73 -4.00
C PHE A 65 -2.84 5.85 -4.35
N ASP A 66 -2.35 6.85 -5.07
CA ASP A 66 -3.16 7.97 -5.57
C ASP A 66 -3.81 7.58 -6.90
N MET A 67 -5.15 7.66 -6.94
CA MET A 67 -5.99 7.32 -8.10
C MET A 67 -6.28 8.52 -9.00
#